data_AF-A0A939L5U0-F1
#
_entry.id   AF-A0A939L5U0-F1
#
_cell.length_a   1.000
_cell.length_b   1.000
_cell.length_c   1.000
_cell.angle_alpha   90.00
_cell.angle_beta   90.00
_cell.angle_gamma   90.00
#
_symmetry.space_group_name_H-M   'P 1'
#
loop_
_entity.id
_entity.type
_entity.pdbx_description
1 polymer ?
#
loop_
_entity_poly.entity_id
_entity_poly.type
_entity_poly.pdbx_seq_one_letter_code
_entity_poly.pdbx_strand_id
1 'polypeptide(L)'
;RGATSGPDRGWRCAVAESADGIGFRDLWSVRSDELGSPSMERLALLRRGGRYLLHLSYVDPADNRWRIDALSADAPESFDLATRTPVLTAADTGTEGIKDPYLLETADGVHLFSTVSRARPFTAEEQARAHATADIHTTGLTVQPTALALSPDGLRFTAGPGRAAEALDVGPAGSWDAYESRITAVLPDGHGGWLALYDGGADAAGNYEERCGLAASTDLRTWRRLTPDGPWLGVRYADLVSARGRWYLYYEWTRPDGSHELRVAVLDEFAGLRPSP
;
A
#
# COMPACT_ATOMS: atom_id res chain seq x y z
N ARG A 1 20.30 9.18 5.89
CA ARG A 1 21.40 8.87 4.94
C ARG A 1 21.00 7.58 4.25
N GLY A 2 21.11 7.53 2.93
CA GLY A 2 20.74 6.36 2.11
C GLY A 2 20.44 6.84 0.70
N ALA A 3 21.37 6.59 -0.23
CA ALA A 3 21.09 6.69 -1.66
C ALA A 3 19.98 5.68 -2.01
N THR A 4 19.20 5.96 -3.04
CA THR A 4 18.06 5.18 -3.55
C THR A 4 18.40 3.75 -4.01
N SER A 5 19.62 3.26 -3.73
CA SER A 5 20.11 1.89 -3.97
C SER A 5 21.11 1.39 -2.92
N GLY A 6 21.14 1.98 -1.72
CA GLY A 6 22.04 1.57 -0.62
C GLY A 6 21.46 0.49 0.31
N PRO A 7 22.29 -0.12 1.18
CA PRO A 7 21.92 -1.20 2.13
C PRO A 7 20.88 -0.84 3.21
N ASP A 8 20.25 0.33 3.10
CA ASP A 8 19.27 0.87 4.05
C ASP A 8 17.86 1.00 3.42
N ARG A 9 17.55 0.33 2.31
CA ARG A 9 16.19 0.34 1.77
C ARG A 9 15.26 -0.51 2.64
N GLY A 10 14.08 0.02 2.97
CA GLY A 10 13.03 -0.73 3.67
C GLY A 10 13.50 -1.32 5.00
N TRP A 11 14.51 -0.71 5.62
CA TRP A 11 15.24 -1.30 6.74
C TRP A 11 14.45 -1.25 8.05
N ARG A 12 13.47 -0.35 8.17
CA ARG A 12 12.64 -0.17 9.37
C ARG A 12 11.26 0.37 9.05
N CYS A 13 10.26 -0.21 9.69
CA CYS A 13 8.90 0.30 9.76
C CYS A 13 8.49 0.52 11.22
N ALA A 14 7.54 1.43 11.47
CA ALA A 14 7.09 1.76 12.82
C ALA A 14 5.58 1.99 12.88
N VAL A 15 5.02 1.76 14.07
CA VAL A 15 3.73 2.27 14.50
C VAL A 15 4.03 3.45 15.42
N ALA A 16 3.45 4.61 15.13
CA ALA A 16 3.68 5.83 15.89
C ALA A 16 2.37 6.48 16.30
N GLU A 17 2.40 7.19 17.42
CA GLU A 17 1.30 8.01 17.90
C GLU A 17 1.63 9.50 17.78
N SER A 18 0.59 10.31 17.64
CA SER A 18 0.70 11.76 17.67
C SER A 18 -0.47 12.38 18.41
N ALA A 19 -0.18 13.41 19.20
CA ALA A 19 -1.18 14.21 19.90
C ALA A 19 -1.75 15.36 19.04
N ASP A 20 -1.04 15.76 17.97
CA ASP A 20 -1.36 16.92 17.13
C ASP A 20 -1.41 16.60 15.62
N GLY A 21 -1.06 15.38 15.21
CA GLY A 21 -0.94 14.96 13.81
C GLY A 21 0.31 15.49 13.09
N ILE A 22 1.30 15.99 13.84
CA ILE A 22 2.54 16.57 13.30
C ILE A 22 3.76 15.95 13.98
N GLY A 23 3.81 16.01 15.31
CA GLY A 23 4.86 15.38 16.11
C GLY A 23 4.51 13.93 16.43
N PHE A 24 5.40 13.00 16.12
CA PHE A 24 5.18 11.56 16.32
C PHE A 24 6.17 10.95 17.30
N ARG A 25 5.68 9.98 18.07
CA ARG A 25 6.49 9.09 18.92
C ARG A 25 6.23 7.66 18.51
N ASP A 26 7.30 6.92 18.23
CA ASP A 26 7.20 5.50 17.93
C ASP A 26 6.72 4.72 19.16
N LEU A 27 5.69 3.90 18.96
CA LEU A 27 5.16 2.96 19.95
C LEU A 27 5.74 1.57 19.76
N TRP A 28 5.97 1.19 18.50
CA TRP A 28 6.52 -0.10 18.11
C TRP A 28 7.29 0.06 16.80
N SER A 29 8.29 -0.78 16.59
CA SER A 29 9.00 -0.85 15.30
C SER A 29 9.59 -2.21 15.04
N VAL A 30 9.84 -2.47 13.76
CA VAL A 30 10.53 -3.67 13.28
C VAL A 30 11.58 -3.27 12.27
N ARG A 31 12.71 -3.96 12.28
CA ARG A 31 13.73 -3.88 11.24
C ARG A 31 13.69 -5.09 10.32
N SER A 32 14.17 -4.93 9.09
CA SER A 32 14.12 -5.96 8.06
C SER A 32 14.94 -7.20 8.44
N ASP A 33 16.06 -7.03 9.16
CA ASP A 33 16.88 -8.12 9.69
C ASP A 33 16.14 -8.97 10.74
N GLU A 34 15.19 -8.39 11.49
CA GLU A 34 14.34 -9.13 12.43
C GLU A 34 13.33 -10.05 11.73
N LEU A 35 12.99 -9.76 10.47
CA LEU A 35 12.21 -10.63 9.60
C LEU A 35 13.07 -11.55 8.72
N GLY A 36 14.40 -11.37 8.73
CA GLY A 36 15.29 -11.98 7.75
C GLY A 36 15.02 -11.52 6.32
N SER A 37 14.36 -10.38 6.15
CA SER A 37 13.90 -9.87 4.85
C SER A 37 14.90 -8.88 4.26
N PRO A 38 15.10 -8.87 2.93
CA PRO A 38 15.93 -7.86 2.28
C PRO A 38 15.27 -6.47 2.24
N SER A 39 13.94 -6.37 2.34
CA SER A 39 13.22 -5.09 2.34
C SER A 39 11.81 -5.23 2.92
N MET A 40 11.34 -4.18 3.58
CA MET A 40 9.97 -4.03 4.04
C MET A 40 9.45 -2.65 3.63
N GLU A 41 8.21 -2.59 3.16
CA GLU A 41 7.59 -1.33 2.76
C GLU A 41 6.10 -1.37 3.11
N ARG A 42 5.60 -0.21 3.52
CA ARG A 42 4.23 0.11 3.96
C ARG A 42 3.51 -0.96 4.78
N LEU A 43 3.36 -0.67 6.08
CA LEU A 43 2.48 -1.43 6.97
C LEU A 43 1.05 -0.89 6.91
N ALA A 44 0.07 -1.72 7.30
CA ALA A 44 -1.30 -1.27 7.53
C ALA A 44 -1.75 -1.61 8.96
N LEU A 45 -2.28 -0.62 9.68
CA LEU A 45 -2.78 -0.77 11.04
C LEU A 45 -4.31 -0.61 11.05
N LEU A 46 -5.01 -1.56 11.67
CA LEU A 46 -6.46 -1.50 11.86
C LEU A 46 -6.79 -1.76 13.33
N ARG A 47 -7.60 -0.90 13.95
CA ARG A 47 -8.16 -1.17 15.27
C ARG A 47 -9.55 -1.78 15.12
N ARG A 48 -9.73 -3.00 15.62
CA ARG A 48 -10.97 -3.77 15.45
C ARG A 48 -11.25 -4.67 16.64
N GLY A 49 -12.52 -4.72 17.08
CA GLY A 49 -12.94 -5.62 18.15
C GLY A 49 -12.16 -5.45 19.46
N GLY A 50 -11.72 -4.22 19.77
CA GLY A 50 -10.89 -3.92 20.94
C GLY A 50 -9.40 -4.24 20.79
N ARG A 51 -8.96 -4.81 19.66
CA ARG A 51 -7.57 -5.17 19.37
C ARG A 51 -7.00 -4.32 18.25
N TYR A 52 -5.68 -4.39 18.07
CA TYR A 52 -4.96 -3.84 16.95
C TYR A 52 -4.48 -4.98 16.06
N LEU A 53 -4.68 -4.83 14.75
CA LEU A 53 -4.20 -5.72 13.70
C LEU A 53 -3.16 -4.96 12.88
N LEU A 54 -1.96 -5.51 12.74
CA LEU A 54 -0.88 -4.92 11.96
C LEU A 54 -0.51 -5.86 10.82
N HIS A 55 -0.68 -5.39 9.59
CA HIS A 55 -0.28 -6.11 8.39
C HIS A 55 1.08 -5.64 7.94
N LEU A 56 2.01 -6.58 7.85
CA LEU A 56 3.39 -6.36 7.44
C LEU A 56 3.55 -6.72 5.97
N SER A 57 4.04 -5.80 5.16
CA SER A 57 4.47 -6.11 3.80
C SER A 57 5.99 -6.10 3.70
N TYR A 58 6.53 -7.21 3.22
CA TYR A 58 7.96 -7.45 3.16
C TYR A 58 8.29 -8.48 2.07
N VAL A 59 9.57 -8.51 1.68
CA VAL A 59 10.06 -9.52 0.73
C VAL A 59 10.29 -10.83 1.47
N ASP A 60 9.68 -11.90 0.99
CA ASP A 60 9.85 -13.24 1.53
C ASP A 60 11.29 -13.74 1.32
N PRO A 61 12.04 -14.09 2.39
CA PRO A 61 13.38 -14.65 2.24
C PRO A 61 13.40 -16.04 1.56
N ALA A 62 12.25 -16.73 1.46
CA ALA A 62 12.18 -18.04 0.84
C ALA A 62 12.29 -17.98 -0.69
N ASP A 63 11.76 -16.93 -1.33
CA ASP A 63 11.67 -16.85 -2.79
C ASP A 63 11.87 -15.45 -3.39
N ASN A 64 12.21 -14.45 -2.57
CA ASN A 64 12.42 -13.05 -2.95
C ASN A 64 11.17 -12.34 -3.54
N ARG A 65 9.97 -12.86 -3.29
CA ARG A 65 8.72 -12.21 -3.71
C ARG A 65 8.08 -11.46 -2.55
N TRP A 66 7.39 -10.37 -2.85
CA TRP A 66 6.65 -9.63 -1.83
C TRP A 66 5.47 -10.44 -1.29
N ARG A 67 5.28 -10.37 0.03
CA ARG A 67 4.16 -10.99 0.75
C ARG A 67 3.60 -10.06 1.82
N ILE A 68 2.46 -10.48 2.37
CA ILE A 68 1.81 -9.85 3.51
C ILE A 68 1.60 -10.89 4.61
N ASP A 69 2.02 -10.55 5.83
CA ASP A 69 1.70 -11.26 7.07
C ASP A 69 0.91 -10.34 8.01
N ALA A 70 0.26 -10.88 9.05
CA ALA A 70 -0.46 -10.11 10.05
C ALA A 70 -0.05 -10.47 11.48
N LEU A 71 -0.15 -9.48 12.36
CA LEU A 71 0.04 -9.53 13.80
C LEU A 71 -1.22 -9.02 14.49
N SER A 72 -1.48 -9.48 15.72
CA SER A 72 -2.53 -8.90 16.57
C SER A 72 -2.01 -8.61 17.97
N ALA A 73 -2.46 -7.52 18.56
CA ALA A 73 -2.13 -7.14 19.92
C ALA A 73 -3.29 -6.40 20.60
N ASP A 74 -3.31 -6.38 21.93
CA ASP A 74 -4.29 -5.61 22.71
C ASP A 74 -3.94 -4.11 22.75
N ALA A 75 -2.67 -3.77 22.53
CA ALA A 75 -2.17 -2.40 22.50
C ALA A 75 -1.18 -2.23 21.33
N PRO A 76 -1.10 -1.04 20.70
CA PRO A 76 -0.28 -0.79 19.51
C PRO A 76 1.23 -0.90 19.76
N GLU A 77 1.68 -0.80 21.01
CA GLU A 77 3.07 -1.01 21.44
C GLU A 77 3.43 -2.49 21.70
N SER A 78 2.44 -3.39 21.71
CA SER A 78 2.58 -4.76 22.23
C SER A 78 2.57 -5.86 21.15
N PHE A 79 2.93 -5.53 19.90
CA PHE A 79 3.03 -6.54 18.85
C PHE A 79 4.24 -7.46 19.06
N ASP A 80 4.01 -8.77 19.06
CA ASP A 80 5.05 -9.80 19.09
C ASP A 80 5.27 -10.40 17.70
N LEU A 81 6.40 -10.06 17.08
CA LEU A 81 6.79 -10.49 15.73
C LEU A 81 6.81 -12.01 15.55
N ALA A 82 7.04 -12.78 16.64
CA ALA A 82 7.05 -14.25 16.60
C ALA A 82 5.65 -14.84 16.39
N THR A 83 4.59 -14.07 16.65
CA THR A 83 3.19 -14.51 16.51
C THR A 83 2.59 -14.22 15.13
N ARG A 84 3.38 -13.66 14.20
CA ARG A 84 2.87 -13.30 12.87
C ARG A 84 2.31 -14.52 12.13
N THR A 85 1.24 -14.31 11.40
CA THR A 85 0.61 -15.33 10.55
C THR A 85 0.59 -14.88 9.10
N PRO A 86 0.82 -15.79 8.13
CA PRO A 86 0.66 -15.50 6.71
C PRO A 86 -0.73 -14.95 6.38
N VAL A 87 -0.78 -13.90 5.54
CA VAL A 87 -2.04 -13.35 5.00
C VAL A 87 -2.17 -13.67 3.53
N LEU A 88 -1.27 -13.14 2.70
CA LEU A 88 -1.26 -13.37 1.26
C LEU A 88 0.17 -13.40 0.74
N THR A 89 0.45 -14.37 -0.13
CA THR A 89 1.71 -14.51 -0.86
C THR A 89 1.49 -14.31 -2.36
N ALA A 90 2.60 -14.22 -3.10
CA ALA A 90 2.59 -14.25 -4.56
C ALA A 90 1.87 -15.50 -5.10
N ALA A 91 2.05 -16.66 -4.45
CA ALA A 91 1.40 -17.91 -4.83
C ALA A 91 -0.13 -17.87 -4.63
N ASP A 92 -0.61 -17.30 -3.51
CA ASP A 92 -2.05 -17.20 -3.22
C ASP A 92 -2.80 -16.36 -4.25
N THR A 93 -2.13 -15.35 -4.82
CA THR A 93 -2.70 -14.44 -5.82
C THR A 93 -2.42 -14.87 -7.26
N GLY A 94 -1.52 -15.84 -7.46
CA GLY A 94 -1.04 -16.24 -8.79
C GLY A 94 -0.27 -15.13 -9.51
N THR A 95 0.45 -14.30 -8.75
CA THR A 95 1.23 -13.17 -9.26
C THR A 95 2.71 -13.30 -8.87
N GLU A 96 3.53 -12.31 -9.20
CA GLU A 96 4.96 -12.30 -8.85
C GLU A 96 5.25 -11.55 -7.54
N GLY A 97 4.22 -11.08 -6.83
CA GLY A 97 4.38 -10.36 -5.57
C GLY A 97 3.09 -9.68 -5.14
N ILE A 98 2.90 -9.52 -3.84
CA ILE A 98 1.81 -8.75 -3.26
C ILE A 98 2.35 -7.85 -2.14
N LYS A 99 2.11 -6.54 -2.24
CA LYS A 99 2.68 -5.54 -1.31
C LYS A 99 1.72 -4.40 -0.98
N ASP A 100 2.16 -3.53 -0.07
CA ASP A 100 1.53 -2.26 0.28
C ASP A 100 0.04 -2.38 0.67
N PRO A 101 -0.29 -3.15 1.73
CA PRO A 101 -1.66 -3.27 2.19
C PRO A 101 -2.25 -1.90 2.55
N TYR A 102 -3.54 -1.74 2.25
CA TYR A 102 -4.42 -0.72 2.80
C TYR A 102 -5.71 -1.40 3.27
N LEU A 103 -6.10 -1.14 4.51
CA LEU A 103 -7.23 -1.81 5.15
C LEU A 103 -8.39 -0.83 5.30
N LEU A 104 -9.58 -1.26 4.88
CA LEU A 104 -10.83 -0.54 5.09
C LEU A 104 -11.85 -1.46 5.77
N GLU A 105 -12.28 -1.11 6.98
CA GLU A 105 -13.38 -1.81 7.65
C GLU A 105 -14.73 -1.22 7.23
N THR A 106 -15.66 -2.10 6.89
CA THR A 106 -17.03 -1.78 6.48
C THR A 106 -18.01 -2.74 7.18
N ALA A 107 -19.30 -2.58 6.92
CA ALA A 107 -20.31 -3.53 7.39
C ALA A 107 -20.10 -4.96 6.84
N ASP A 108 -19.46 -5.11 5.68
CA ASP A 108 -19.19 -6.40 5.02
C ASP A 108 -17.89 -7.06 5.53
N GLY A 109 -17.19 -6.43 6.47
CA GLY A 109 -15.90 -6.86 7.00
C GLY A 109 -14.75 -5.97 6.53
N VAL A 110 -13.54 -6.54 6.57
CA VAL A 110 -12.29 -5.85 6.25
C VAL A 110 -11.93 -6.08 4.79
N HIS A 111 -11.79 -4.99 4.05
CA HIS A 111 -11.24 -4.95 2.70
C HIS A 111 -9.74 -4.70 2.78
N LEU A 112 -8.95 -5.55 2.14
CA LEU A 112 -7.51 -5.34 1.95
C LEU A 112 -7.28 -5.01 0.48
N PHE A 113 -6.97 -3.75 0.23
CA PHE A 113 -6.42 -3.30 -1.04
C PHE A 113 -4.90 -3.50 -0.99
N SER A 114 -4.32 -4.01 -2.04
CA SER A 114 -2.87 -4.24 -2.14
C SER A 114 -2.41 -4.14 -3.57
N THR A 115 -1.13 -3.88 -3.77
CA THR A 115 -0.54 -3.89 -5.10
C THR A 115 -0.05 -5.28 -5.42
N VAL A 116 -0.38 -5.80 -6.61
CA VAL A 116 0.10 -7.12 -7.06
C VAL A 116 0.97 -7.00 -8.30
N SER A 117 2.05 -7.76 -8.37
CA SER A 117 2.95 -7.77 -9.51
C SER A 117 2.46 -8.74 -10.59
N ARG A 118 1.56 -8.25 -11.45
CA ARG A 118 1.00 -9.04 -12.54
C ARG A 118 1.98 -9.17 -13.70
N ALA A 119 2.33 -10.41 -14.01
CA ALA A 119 3.19 -10.76 -15.12
C ALA A 119 2.40 -11.25 -16.34
N ARG A 120 2.97 -11.02 -17.53
CA ARG A 120 2.75 -11.94 -18.66
C ARG A 120 3.61 -13.20 -18.46
N PRO A 121 3.37 -14.29 -19.20
CA PRO A 121 4.31 -15.41 -19.20
C PRO A 121 5.75 -14.93 -19.49
N PHE A 122 6.68 -15.34 -18.62
CA PHE A 122 8.09 -15.02 -18.76
C PHE A 122 8.80 -15.98 -19.71
N THR A 123 9.79 -15.46 -20.42
CA THR A 123 10.84 -16.28 -21.01
C THR A 123 11.76 -16.84 -19.91
N ALA A 124 12.57 -17.84 -20.24
CA ALA A 124 13.52 -18.41 -19.28
C ALA A 124 14.54 -17.37 -18.75
N GLU A 125 14.96 -16.41 -19.58
CA GLU A 125 15.86 -15.33 -19.17
C GLU A 125 15.17 -14.36 -18.19
N GLU A 126 13.93 -13.97 -18.49
CA GLU A 126 13.15 -13.08 -17.63
C GLU A 126 12.85 -13.74 -16.29
N GLN A 127 12.53 -15.03 -16.29
CA GLN A 127 12.33 -15.81 -15.06
C GLN A 127 13.55 -15.76 -14.14
N ALA A 128 14.76 -15.85 -14.71
CA ALA A 128 16.01 -15.77 -13.94
C ALA A 128 16.27 -14.38 -13.36
N ARG A 129 15.73 -13.33 -13.99
CA ARG A 129 15.95 -11.92 -13.60
C ARG A 129 14.85 -11.36 -12.69
N ALA A 130 13.63 -11.88 -12.76
CA ALA A 130 12.44 -11.32 -12.12
C ALA A 130 12.61 -11.00 -10.63
N HIS A 131 13.29 -11.89 -9.90
CA HIS A 131 13.47 -11.78 -8.44
C HIS A 131 14.94 -11.74 -8.01
N ALA A 132 15.86 -11.51 -8.94
CA ALA A 132 17.30 -11.52 -8.67
C ALA A 132 17.72 -10.42 -7.68
N THR A 133 16.99 -9.31 -7.65
CA THR A 133 17.25 -8.15 -6.78
C THR A 133 16.25 -8.02 -5.63
N ALA A 134 15.36 -9.00 -5.45
CA ALA A 134 14.24 -8.91 -4.50
C ALA A 134 13.31 -7.70 -4.76
N ASP A 135 13.35 -7.12 -5.96
CA ASP A 135 12.49 -5.99 -6.32
C ASP A 135 12.06 -6.03 -7.79
N ILE A 136 11.00 -6.81 -8.04
CA ILE A 136 10.44 -6.93 -9.38
C ILE A 136 9.89 -5.60 -9.93
N HIS A 137 9.56 -4.61 -9.07
CA HIS A 137 8.98 -3.34 -9.48
C HIS A 137 9.97 -2.47 -10.26
N THR A 138 11.27 -2.76 -10.15
CA THR A 138 12.33 -2.06 -10.89
C THR A 138 12.63 -2.70 -12.26
N THR A 139 12.05 -3.86 -12.56
CA THR A 139 12.47 -4.68 -13.71
C THR A 139 11.76 -4.36 -15.01
N GLY A 140 10.56 -3.78 -14.95
CA GLY A 140 9.68 -3.59 -16.11
C GLY A 140 9.03 -4.89 -16.63
N LEU A 141 9.16 -6.01 -15.91
CA LEU A 141 8.62 -7.32 -16.33
C LEU A 141 7.15 -7.50 -15.95
N THR A 142 6.67 -6.72 -14.99
CA THR A 142 5.30 -6.77 -14.47
C THR A 142 4.64 -5.41 -14.53
N VAL A 143 3.33 -5.38 -14.33
CA VAL A 143 2.57 -4.16 -14.01
C VAL A 143 1.94 -4.35 -12.65
N GLN A 144 1.56 -3.25 -12.00
CA GLN A 144 1.23 -3.18 -10.57
C GLN A 144 -0.20 -2.66 -10.35
N PRO A 145 -1.25 -3.41 -10.75
CA PRO A 145 -2.63 -3.06 -10.42
C PRO A 145 -2.91 -3.20 -8.91
N THR A 146 -4.02 -2.60 -8.46
CA THR A 146 -4.57 -2.89 -7.13
C THR A 146 -5.42 -4.15 -7.17
N ALA A 147 -5.13 -5.09 -6.29
CA ALA A 147 -5.98 -6.23 -5.94
C ALA A 147 -6.78 -5.96 -4.65
N LEU A 148 -7.92 -6.64 -4.53
CA LEU A 148 -8.80 -6.64 -3.36
C LEU A 148 -8.92 -8.07 -2.80
N ALA A 149 -8.75 -8.18 -1.49
CA ALA A 149 -9.10 -9.35 -0.71
C ALA A 149 -10.05 -8.97 0.43
N LEU A 150 -10.87 -9.92 0.89
CA LEU A 150 -11.89 -9.69 1.92
C LEU A 150 -11.69 -10.60 3.11
N SER A 151 -11.93 -10.06 4.30
CA SER A 151 -11.84 -10.81 5.55
C SER A 151 -12.98 -10.48 6.50
N PRO A 152 -13.67 -11.48 7.07
CA PRO A 152 -14.59 -11.26 8.19
C PRO A 152 -13.88 -10.88 9.49
N ASP A 153 -12.62 -11.27 9.68
CA ASP A 153 -11.88 -11.10 10.94
C ASP A 153 -10.73 -10.08 10.88
N GLY A 154 -10.30 -9.72 9.68
CA GLY A 154 -9.14 -8.87 9.42
C GLY A 154 -7.80 -9.61 9.55
N LEU A 155 -7.79 -10.94 9.65
CA LEU A 155 -6.58 -11.76 9.78
C LEU A 155 -6.46 -12.80 8.67
N ARG A 156 -7.58 -13.35 8.21
CA ARG A 156 -7.62 -14.32 7.11
C ARG A 156 -8.39 -13.73 5.94
N PHE A 157 -7.71 -13.60 4.80
CA PHE A 157 -8.26 -12.94 3.62
C PHE A 157 -8.53 -13.94 2.50
N THR A 158 -9.62 -13.70 1.79
CA THR A 158 -9.96 -14.41 0.56
C THR A 158 -9.91 -13.43 -0.60
N ALA A 159 -9.12 -13.75 -1.62
CA ALA A 159 -9.06 -13.01 -2.88
C ALA A 159 -9.71 -13.83 -4.01
N GLY A 160 -10.17 -13.15 -5.06
CA GLY A 160 -10.50 -13.82 -6.31
C GLY A 160 -9.24 -14.40 -6.99
N PRO A 161 -9.35 -15.39 -7.87
CA PRO A 161 -8.18 -15.91 -8.59
C PRO A 161 -7.73 -14.93 -9.69
N GLY A 162 -6.41 -14.69 -9.79
CA GLY A 162 -5.79 -13.91 -10.85
C GLY A 162 -6.47 -12.54 -11.03
N ARG A 163 -6.85 -12.21 -12.28
CA ARG A 163 -7.49 -10.92 -12.60
C ARG A 163 -8.81 -10.66 -11.89
N ALA A 164 -9.50 -11.69 -11.39
CA ALA A 164 -10.75 -11.49 -10.66
C ALA A 164 -10.54 -10.83 -9.28
N ALA A 165 -9.32 -10.81 -8.75
CA ALA A 165 -8.98 -10.03 -7.56
C ALA A 165 -8.74 -8.55 -7.86
N GLU A 166 -8.50 -8.15 -9.11
CA GLU A 166 -8.09 -6.80 -9.45
C GLU A 166 -9.26 -5.82 -9.33
N ALA A 167 -9.09 -4.79 -8.50
CA ALA A 167 -10.09 -3.78 -8.26
C ALA A 167 -9.86 -2.51 -9.09
N LEU A 168 -8.58 -2.13 -9.25
CA LEU A 168 -8.15 -1.03 -10.11
C LEU A 168 -7.00 -1.53 -10.98
N ASP A 169 -7.28 -1.79 -12.25
CA ASP A 169 -6.23 -2.11 -13.22
C ASP A 169 -5.36 -0.88 -13.49
N VAL A 170 -4.15 -1.05 -14.03
CA VAL A 170 -3.28 0.06 -14.49
C VAL A 170 -3.90 0.83 -15.65
N GLY A 171 -3.40 2.04 -15.90
CA GLY A 171 -3.87 2.89 -16.98
C GLY A 171 -3.56 2.29 -18.36
N PRO A 172 -4.21 2.79 -19.43
CA PRO A 172 -3.88 2.37 -20.80
C PRO A 172 -2.40 2.60 -21.13
N ALA A 173 -1.84 1.81 -22.04
CA ALA A 173 -0.46 1.98 -22.47
C ALA A 173 -0.17 3.44 -22.89
N GLY A 174 0.90 4.03 -22.35
CA GLY A 174 1.29 5.42 -22.58
C GLY A 174 0.63 6.45 -21.66
N SER A 175 -0.30 6.04 -20.78
CA SER A 175 -0.83 6.89 -19.71
C SER A 175 0.18 7.06 -18.57
N TRP A 176 -0.08 8.04 -17.70
CA TRP A 176 0.82 8.40 -16.62
C TRP A 176 0.88 7.35 -15.49
N ASP A 177 -0.12 6.45 -15.45
CA ASP A 177 -0.34 5.37 -14.49
C ASP A 177 -0.39 3.99 -15.19
N ALA A 178 0.27 3.85 -16.34
CA ALA A 178 0.27 2.62 -17.15
C ALA A 178 1.06 1.44 -16.53
N TYR A 179 1.84 1.69 -15.49
CA TYR A 179 2.69 0.70 -14.83
C TYR A 179 2.23 0.36 -13.43
N GLU A 180 1.77 1.36 -12.66
CA GLU A 180 1.27 1.18 -11.30
C GLU A 180 -0.05 1.90 -11.10
N SER A 181 -0.93 1.30 -10.31
CA SER A 181 -2.17 1.90 -9.82
C SER A 181 -2.49 1.30 -8.46
N ARG A 182 -1.84 1.82 -7.42
CA ARG A 182 -1.92 1.36 -6.03
C ARG A 182 -2.89 2.22 -5.22
N ILE A 183 -4.01 1.69 -4.78
CA ILE A 183 -4.90 2.42 -3.85
C ILE A 183 -4.18 2.62 -2.51
N THR A 184 -4.10 3.87 -2.09
CA THR A 184 -3.42 4.27 -0.85
C THR A 184 -4.38 4.74 0.22
N ALA A 185 -5.54 5.28 -0.14
CA ALA A 185 -6.58 5.63 0.82
C ALA A 185 -7.97 5.50 0.20
N VAL A 186 -8.98 5.19 1.00
CA VAL A 186 -10.38 5.13 0.60
C VAL A 186 -11.25 5.84 1.62
N LEU A 187 -12.21 6.63 1.16
CA LEU A 187 -13.20 7.30 2.00
C LEU A 187 -14.58 7.26 1.35
N PRO A 188 -15.68 7.27 2.14
CA PRO A 188 -17.02 7.47 1.60
C PRO A 188 -17.11 8.82 0.87
N ASP A 189 -17.80 8.87 -0.28
CA ASP A 189 -17.90 10.08 -1.09
C ASP A 189 -19.06 11.03 -0.69
N GLY A 190 -19.82 10.68 0.36
CA GLY A 190 -20.99 11.43 0.82
C GLY A 190 -22.27 11.23 -0.02
N HIS A 191 -22.20 10.45 -1.10
CA HIS A 191 -23.28 10.20 -2.06
C HIS A 191 -23.63 8.72 -2.19
N GLY A 192 -23.15 7.89 -1.27
CA GLY A 192 -23.39 6.44 -1.27
C GLY A 192 -22.35 5.65 -2.06
N GLY A 193 -21.27 6.29 -2.50
CA GLY A 193 -20.11 5.66 -3.10
C GLY A 193 -18.84 5.91 -2.30
N TRP A 194 -17.70 5.77 -2.98
CA TRP A 194 -16.36 5.80 -2.43
C TRP A 194 -15.44 6.59 -3.35
N LEU A 195 -14.53 7.34 -2.72
CA LEU A 195 -13.41 8.01 -3.35
C LEU A 195 -12.11 7.32 -2.88
N ALA A 196 -11.15 7.17 -3.77
CA ALA A 196 -9.83 6.66 -3.46
C ALA A 196 -8.73 7.61 -3.93
N LEU A 197 -7.70 7.71 -3.09
CA LEU A 197 -6.36 8.13 -3.52
C LEU A 197 -5.64 6.89 -4.04
N TYR A 198 -4.93 7.02 -5.15
CA TYR A 198 -4.04 5.96 -5.63
C TYR A 198 -2.73 6.51 -6.15
N ASP A 199 -1.65 5.77 -5.98
CA ASP A 199 -0.37 6.05 -6.62
C ASP A 199 -0.34 5.47 -8.03
N GLY A 200 0.19 6.23 -8.98
CA GLY A 200 0.42 5.79 -10.34
C GLY A 200 1.80 6.13 -10.88
N GLY A 201 2.31 5.22 -11.72
CA GLY A 201 3.58 5.34 -12.43
C GLY A 201 3.43 4.91 -13.88
N ALA A 202 4.24 5.49 -14.77
CA ALA A 202 4.13 5.24 -16.22
C ALA A 202 4.91 3.99 -16.65
N ASP A 203 6.05 3.74 -16.00
CA ASP A 203 6.95 2.62 -16.24
C ASP A 203 7.85 2.38 -15.01
N ALA A 204 8.66 1.32 -15.07
CA ALA A 204 9.59 0.95 -14.00
C ALA A 204 10.69 1.98 -13.72
N ALA A 205 11.00 2.89 -14.65
CA ALA A 205 12.01 3.93 -14.42
C ALA A 205 11.48 5.02 -13.47
N GLY A 206 10.15 5.15 -13.36
CA GLY A 206 9.48 5.99 -12.36
C GLY A 206 9.28 5.33 -11.00
N ASN A 207 9.80 4.12 -10.77
CA ASN A 207 9.74 3.46 -9.46
C ASN A 207 10.41 4.36 -8.42
N TYR A 208 9.74 4.60 -7.29
CA TYR A 208 10.03 5.59 -6.26
C TYR A 208 9.56 7.03 -6.55
N GLU A 209 9.06 7.35 -7.73
CA GLU A 209 8.55 8.67 -8.08
C GLU A 209 7.09 8.59 -8.54
N GLU A 210 6.32 7.69 -7.93
CA GLU A 210 4.89 7.57 -8.18
C GLU A 210 4.17 8.87 -7.83
N ARG A 211 2.99 9.06 -8.42
CA ARG A 211 2.20 10.29 -8.25
C ARG A 211 0.76 9.94 -7.90
N CYS A 212 0.11 10.80 -7.13
CA CYS A 212 -1.22 10.55 -6.62
C CYS A 212 -2.30 10.94 -7.65
N GLY A 213 -3.21 10.01 -7.95
CA GLY A 213 -4.44 10.22 -8.71
C GLY A 213 -5.69 9.96 -7.86
N LEU A 214 -6.86 10.18 -8.47
CA LEU A 214 -8.17 9.94 -7.84
C LEU A 214 -8.99 8.89 -8.60
N ALA A 215 -9.68 8.02 -7.87
CA ALA A 215 -10.62 7.06 -8.43
C ALA A 215 -11.92 7.02 -7.61
N ALA A 216 -13.05 6.65 -8.24
CA ALA A 216 -14.34 6.49 -7.57
C ALA A 216 -14.89 5.08 -7.75
N SER A 217 -15.61 4.58 -6.76
CA SER A 217 -16.29 3.29 -6.79
C SER A 217 -17.66 3.37 -6.13
N THR A 218 -18.60 2.55 -6.57
CA THR A 218 -19.90 2.37 -5.90
C THR A 218 -19.97 1.11 -5.04
N ASP A 219 -18.98 0.22 -5.15
CA ASP A 219 -19.04 -1.14 -4.59
C ASP A 219 -17.72 -1.62 -3.97
N LEU A 220 -16.69 -0.75 -3.90
CA LEU A 220 -15.31 -1.03 -3.48
C LEU A 220 -14.56 -2.05 -4.34
N ARG A 221 -15.19 -2.64 -5.35
CA ARG A 221 -14.64 -3.69 -6.21
C ARG A 221 -14.24 -3.16 -7.57
N THR A 222 -15.04 -2.27 -8.13
CA THR A 222 -14.80 -1.69 -9.45
C THR A 222 -14.51 -0.21 -9.30
N TRP A 223 -13.35 0.23 -9.77
CA TRP A 223 -12.91 1.61 -9.63
C TRP A 223 -12.81 2.32 -10.99
N ARG A 224 -13.40 3.51 -11.07
CA ARG A 224 -13.31 4.43 -12.21
C ARG A 224 -12.32 5.53 -11.89
N ARG A 225 -11.29 5.68 -12.72
CA ARG A 225 -10.36 6.83 -12.67
C ARG A 225 -11.11 8.14 -12.83
N LEU A 226 -10.80 9.10 -11.97
CA LEU A 226 -11.25 10.49 -12.08
C LEU A 226 -10.17 11.40 -12.68
N THR A 227 -8.91 10.95 -12.69
CA THR A 227 -7.76 11.71 -13.22
C THR A 227 -7.02 10.92 -14.31
N PRO A 228 -7.68 10.58 -15.43
CA PRO A 228 -7.05 9.79 -16.51
C PRO A 228 -5.98 10.57 -17.28
N ASP A 229 -6.08 11.91 -17.34
CA ASP A 229 -5.21 12.75 -18.17
C ASP A 229 -3.91 13.18 -17.47
N GLY A 230 -3.78 12.89 -16.17
CA GLY A 230 -2.60 13.25 -15.37
C GLY A 230 -2.84 13.01 -13.88
N PRO A 231 -1.78 13.00 -13.05
CA PRO A 231 -1.91 12.89 -11.61
C PRO A 231 -2.63 14.11 -11.01
N TRP A 232 -3.34 13.88 -9.91
CA TRP A 232 -3.92 14.95 -9.10
C TRP A 232 -2.84 15.72 -8.33
N LEU A 233 -1.87 15.01 -7.74
CA LEU A 233 -0.75 15.58 -6.99
C LEU A 233 0.56 14.87 -7.36
N GLY A 234 1.67 15.62 -7.39
CA GLY A 234 3.01 15.09 -7.60
C GLY A 234 3.64 14.51 -6.32
N VAL A 235 2.89 13.71 -5.56
CA VAL A 235 3.33 13.07 -4.31
C VAL A 235 2.95 11.60 -4.32
N ARG A 236 3.66 10.77 -3.56
CA ARG A 236 3.39 9.33 -3.43
C ARG A 236 2.91 8.96 -2.03
N TYR A 237 2.34 7.76 -1.89
CA TYR A 237 1.85 7.22 -0.62
C TYR A 237 0.91 8.19 0.11
N ALA A 238 0.07 8.88 -0.66
CA ALA A 238 -0.90 9.83 -0.11
C ALA A 238 -1.95 9.07 0.72
N ASP A 239 -2.02 9.34 2.02
CA ASP A 239 -2.96 8.72 2.96
C ASP A 239 -3.73 9.80 3.73
N LEU A 240 -5.03 9.60 3.85
CA LEU A 240 -5.95 10.60 4.37
C LEU A 240 -6.62 10.10 5.66
N VAL A 241 -6.34 10.79 6.76
CA VAL A 241 -6.84 10.42 8.09
C VAL A 241 -7.75 11.51 8.64
N SER A 242 -8.93 11.12 9.11
CA SER A 242 -9.82 12.00 9.86
C SER A 242 -9.44 11.97 11.34
N ALA A 243 -9.12 13.12 11.93
CA ALA A 243 -8.85 13.21 13.36
C ALA A 243 -9.07 14.65 13.85
N ARG A 244 -9.50 14.84 15.10
CA ARG A 244 -9.56 16.18 15.74
C ARG A 244 -10.39 17.19 14.93
N GLY A 245 -11.43 16.71 14.24
CA GLY A 245 -12.28 17.54 13.36
C GLY A 245 -11.55 18.11 12.14
N ARG A 246 -10.42 17.53 11.73
CA ARG A 246 -9.65 17.91 10.53
C ARG A 246 -9.26 16.68 9.71
N TRP A 247 -9.01 16.89 8.44
CA TRP A 247 -8.31 15.91 7.60
C TRP A 247 -6.81 16.14 7.69
N TYR A 248 -6.06 15.06 7.85
CA TYR A 248 -4.60 15.03 7.76
C TYR A 248 -4.24 14.20 6.53
N LEU A 249 -3.77 14.86 5.48
CA LEU A 249 -3.24 14.23 4.28
C LEU A 249 -1.73 14.05 4.47
N TYR A 250 -1.32 12.84 4.84
CA TYR A 250 0.08 12.46 4.90
C TYR A 250 0.54 11.97 3.54
N TYR A 251 1.78 12.28 3.17
CA TYR A 251 2.34 11.85 1.88
C TYR A 251 3.86 11.89 1.93
N GLU A 252 4.49 11.11 1.05
CA GLU A 252 5.93 11.18 0.87
C GLU A 252 6.29 12.20 -0.22
N TRP A 253 7.24 13.06 0.11
CA TRP A 253 7.74 14.12 -0.75
C TRP A 253 9.20 13.89 -1.13
N THR A 254 9.50 13.89 -2.42
CA THR A 254 10.87 13.80 -2.94
C THR A 254 11.62 15.13 -2.74
N ARG A 255 12.67 15.10 -1.93
CA ARG A 255 13.56 16.25 -1.67
C ARG A 255 14.55 16.45 -2.83
N PRO A 256 15.17 17.63 -2.96
CA PRO A 256 16.16 17.88 -4.02
C PRO A 256 17.38 16.93 -4.02
N ASP A 257 17.65 16.25 -2.90
CA ASP A 257 18.72 15.26 -2.76
C ASP A 257 18.28 13.82 -3.14
N GLY A 258 17.04 13.65 -3.61
CA GLY A 258 16.44 12.37 -3.98
C GLY A 258 15.95 11.53 -2.79
N SER A 259 16.05 12.03 -1.55
CA SER A 259 15.45 11.36 -0.40
C SER A 259 13.97 11.70 -0.28
N HIS A 260 13.17 10.76 0.23
CA HIS A 260 11.76 11.00 0.52
C HIS A 260 11.57 11.31 2.01
N GLU A 261 10.71 12.27 2.31
CA GLU A 261 10.29 12.58 3.68
C GLU A 261 8.77 12.58 3.81
N LEU A 262 8.28 12.17 4.97
CA LEU A 262 6.86 12.25 5.31
C LEU A 262 6.48 13.70 5.57
N ARG A 263 5.44 14.18 4.89
CA ARG A 263 4.84 15.50 5.11
C ARG A 263 3.35 15.36 5.39
N VAL A 264 2.76 16.43 5.91
CA VAL A 264 1.32 16.51 6.17
C VAL A 264 0.74 17.82 5.68
N ALA A 265 -0.43 17.75 5.06
CA ALA A 265 -1.30 18.89 4.86
C ALA A 265 -2.54 18.74 5.75
N VAL A 266 -2.88 19.78 6.50
CA VAL A 266 -4.06 19.80 7.38
C VAL A 266 -5.17 20.57 6.69
N LEU A 267 -6.31 19.90 6.48
CA LEU A 267 -7.42 20.42 5.68
C LEU A 267 -8.70 20.47 6.51
N ASP A 268 -9.50 21.52 6.33
CA ASP A 268 -10.83 21.61 6.94
C ASP A 268 -11.87 20.80 6.15
N GLU A 269 -11.62 20.58 4.87
CA GLU A 269 -12.48 19.86 3.94
C GLU A 269 -11.63 19.16 2.88
N PHE A 270 -12.09 18.00 2.41
CA PHE A 270 -11.48 17.26 1.32
C PHE A 270 -12.56 16.82 0.34
N ALA A 271 -12.48 17.25 -0.92
CA ALA A 271 -13.43 16.89 -1.98
C ALA A 271 -14.92 17.13 -1.63
N GLY A 272 -15.26 18.24 -0.94
CA GLY A 272 -16.64 18.48 -0.51
C GLY A 272 -16.98 17.92 0.88
N LEU A 273 -16.09 17.11 1.45
CA LEU A 273 -16.35 16.31 2.66
C LEU A 273 -15.65 16.88 3.87
N ARG A 274 -16.42 17.03 4.94
CA ARG A 274 -15.88 17.34 6.26
C ARG A 274 -15.45 16.07 6.98
N PRO A 275 -14.38 16.13 7.79
CA PRO A 275 -13.91 15.00 8.58
C PRO A 275 -14.96 14.57 9.58
N SER A 276 -15.15 13.26 9.72
CA SER A 276 -15.92 12.69 10.83
C SER A 276 -15.17 12.96 12.15
N PRO A 277 -15.88 13.35 13.22
CA PRO A 277 -15.27 13.67 14.51
C PRO A 277 -14.49 12.49 15.12
#